data_AF-A0A1S8WVE4-F1
#
_entry.id   AF-A0A1S8WVE4-F1
#
_cell.length_a   1.000
_cell.length_b   1.000
_cell.length_c   1.000
_cell.angle_alpha   90.00
_cell.angle_beta   90.00
_cell.angle_gamma   90.00
#
_symmetry.space_group_name_H-M   'P 1'
#
loop_
_entity.id
_entity.type
_entity.pdbx_description
1 polymer ?
#
loop_
_entity_poly.entity_id
_entity_poly.type
_entity_poly.pdbx_seq_one_letter_code
_entity_poly.pdbx_strand_id
1 'polypeptide(L)'
;MAANDFGRELPTNNQVAEDQIWRTHCISEERSKKVFQSKWGFLQGPLSKFVEDELDKLVDPNRPDWRTMVQKPAEDPVPLSKYIHVQPSPQPFPKTTAGMIGWRAVDPRNWPDRYGRYYPGRDDIVKQLNWPRDVPM
;
A
#
# COMPACT_ATOMS: atom_id res chain seq x y z
N MET A 1 39.79 11.79 55.47
CA MET A 1 39.50 10.35 55.40
C MET A 1 38.09 10.21 54.84
N ALA A 2 37.97 9.98 53.53
CA ALA A 2 36.68 9.79 52.88
C ALA A 2 36.25 8.33 53.12
N ALA A 3 35.12 8.14 53.80
CA ALA A 3 34.47 6.84 53.86
C ALA A 3 33.83 6.62 52.47
N ASN A 4 34.35 5.63 51.75
CA ASN A 4 33.71 5.15 50.53
C ASN A 4 32.44 4.41 50.95
N ASP A 5 31.30 5.11 50.88
CA ASP A 5 29.99 4.48 50.89
C ASP A 5 29.87 3.66 49.60
N PHE A 6 30.19 2.37 49.71
CA PHE A 6 29.76 1.36 48.75
C PHE A 6 28.24 1.28 48.84
N GLY A 7 27.56 2.14 48.10
CA GLY A 7 26.12 2.09 47.90
C GLY A 7 25.76 0.70 47.38
N ARG A 8 25.04 -0.07 48.21
CA ARG A 8 24.48 -1.38 47.83
C ARG A 8 23.75 -1.23 46.50
N GLU A 9 24.23 -1.92 45.46
CA GLU A 9 23.46 -2.12 44.25
C GLU A 9 22.18 -2.86 44.67
N LEU A 10 21.03 -2.18 44.59
CA LEU A 10 19.75 -2.83 44.81
C LEU A 10 19.63 -3.95 43.77
N PRO A 11 19.24 -5.18 44.16
CA PRO A 11 19.06 -6.26 43.20
C PRO A 11 18.08 -5.80 42.12
N THR A 12 18.56 -5.77 40.88
CA THR A 12 17.88 -5.17 39.72
C THR A 12 16.57 -5.86 39.37
N ASN A 13 16.33 -7.07 39.89
CA ASN A 13 15.14 -7.87 39.62
C ASN A 13 14.53 -8.35 40.95
N ASN A 14 13.55 -7.60 41.47
CA ASN A 14 12.74 -8.03 42.60
C ASN A 14 11.43 -8.61 42.07
N GLN A 15 11.36 -9.93 41.98
CA GLN A 15 10.18 -10.66 41.46
C GLN A 15 8.88 -10.31 42.20
N VAL A 16 8.96 -10.03 43.50
CA VAL A 16 7.78 -9.63 44.30
C VAL A 16 7.32 -8.22 43.93
N ALA A 17 8.27 -7.31 43.64
CA ALA A 17 7.94 -5.96 43.19
C ALA A 17 7.36 -5.98 41.77
N GLU A 18 7.92 -6.78 40.86
CA GLU A 18 7.42 -6.96 39.49
C GLU A 18 5.98 -7.51 39.48
N ASP A 19 5.72 -8.54 40.29
CA ASP A 19 4.38 -9.12 40.43
C ASP A 19 3.37 -8.12 41.03
N GLN A 20 3.80 -7.30 41.99
CA GLN A 20 2.96 -6.25 42.57
C GLN A 20 2.64 -5.13 41.55
N ILE A 21 3.60 -4.76 40.71
CA ILE A 21 3.41 -3.79 39.61
C ILE A 21 2.39 -4.35 38.62
N TRP A 22 2.56 -5.61 38.19
CA TRP A 22 1.63 -6.28 37.29
C TRP A 22 0.21 -6.33 37.86
N ARG A 23 0.06 -6.77 39.12
CA ARG A 23 -1.24 -6.79 39.80
C ARG A 23 -1.89 -5.40 39.87
N THR A 24 -1.09 -4.36 40.12
CA THR A 24 -1.58 -2.98 40.17
C THR A 24 -2.11 -2.52 38.80
N HIS A 25 -1.42 -2.87 37.71
CA HIS A 25 -1.90 -2.58 36.36
C HIS A 25 -3.21 -3.31 36.03
N CYS A 26 -3.33 -4.61 36.34
CA CYS A 26 -4.57 -5.35 36.12
C CYS A 26 -5.76 -4.74 36.89
N ILE A 27 -5.55 -4.36 38.15
CA ILE A 27 -6.59 -3.70 38.97
C ILE A 27 -6.96 -2.34 38.39
N SER A 28 -5.97 -1.56 37.94
CA SER A 28 -6.19 -0.25 37.32
C SER A 28 -6.97 -0.38 36.01
N GLU A 29 -6.65 -1.36 35.19
CA GLU A 29 -7.36 -1.65 33.94
C GLU A 29 -8.82 -2.03 34.21
N GLU A 30 -9.06 -2.92 35.16
CA GLU A 30 -10.43 -3.33 35.52
C GLU A 30 -11.27 -2.15 36.03
N ARG A 31 -10.68 -1.28 36.86
CA ARG A 31 -11.31 -0.03 37.31
C ARG A 31 -11.61 0.89 36.14
N SER A 32 -10.64 1.11 35.26
CA SER A 32 -10.81 1.92 34.05
C SER A 32 -11.92 1.38 33.18
N LYS A 33 -12.01 0.07 32.95
CA LYS A 33 -13.09 -0.58 32.17
C LYS A 33 -14.47 -0.30 32.77
N LYS A 34 -14.62 -0.44 34.09
CA LYS A 34 -15.90 -0.17 34.78
C LYS A 34 -16.30 1.30 34.71
N VAL A 35 -15.33 2.20 34.84
CA VAL A 35 -15.55 3.65 34.84
C VAL A 35 -15.66 4.21 33.41
N PHE A 36 -15.13 3.51 32.40
CA PHE A 36 -15.06 3.98 31.01
C PHE A 36 -16.44 4.30 30.45
N GLN A 37 -17.43 3.42 30.65
CA GLN A 37 -18.78 3.68 30.14
C GLN A 37 -19.43 4.90 30.79
N SER A 38 -19.20 5.13 32.08
CA SER A 38 -19.76 6.28 32.78
C SER A 38 -19.04 7.60 32.41
N LYS A 39 -17.72 7.58 32.28
CA LYS A 39 -16.93 8.79 31.98
C LYS A 39 -16.86 9.11 30.50
N TRP A 40 -16.78 8.10 29.64
CA TRP A 40 -16.49 8.23 28.21
C TRP A 40 -17.53 7.55 27.33
N GLY A 41 -18.55 6.90 27.89
CA GLY A 41 -19.64 6.29 27.11
C GLY A 41 -20.43 7.32 26.31
N PHE A 42 -20.36 8.61 26.69
CA PHE A 42 -20.90 9.67 25.85
C PHE A 42 -20.22 9.70 24.48
N LEU A 43 -18.94 9.30 24.31
CA LEU A 43 -18.23 9.27 23.02
C LEU A 43 -18.65 8.12 22.08
N GLN A 44 -19.40 7.13 22.57
CA GLN A 44 -19.83 5.99 21.73
C GLN A 44 -21.01 6.32 20.80
N GLY A 45 -21.56 7.53 20.89
CA GLY A 45 -22.65 7.98 20.02
C GLY A 45 -22.22 8.21 18.56
N PRO A 46 -23.19 8.38 17.64
CA PRO A 46 -22.87 8.81 16.29
C PRO A 46 -22.21 10.19 16.34
N LEU A 47 -21.12 10.36 15.58
CA LEU A 47 -20.33 11.60 15.54
C LEU A 47 -21.19 12.85 15.30
N SER A 48 -22.30 12.68 14.56
CA SER A 48 -23.28 13.71 14.30
C SER A 48 -23.76 14.43 15.56
N LYS A 49 -23.90 13.74 16.71
CA LYS A 49 -24.40 14.33 17.97
C LYS A 49 -23.38 15.17 18.74
N PHE A 50 -22.08 15.01 18.47
CA PHE A 50 -21.04 15.82 19.13
C PHE A 50 -20.69 17.07 18.34
N VAL A 51 -20.99 17.04 17.04
CA VAL A 51 -20.54 18.02 16.07
C VAL A 51 -21.75 18.72 15.44
N GLU A 52 -22.93 18.69 16.07
CA GLU A 52 -24.16 19.28 15.51
C GLU A 52 -23.93 20.75 15.09
N ASP A 53 -23.22 21.52 15.92
CA ASP A 53 -22.95 22.95 15.68
C ASP A 53 -21.82 23.24 14.67
N GLU A 54 -20.99 22.24 14.34
CA GLU A 54 -19.85 22.35 13.43
C GLU A 54 -20.01 21.52 12.15
N LEU A 55 -21.02 20.65 12.08
CA LEU A 55 -21.24 19.75 10.95
C LEU A 55 -21.50 20.55 9.68
N ASP A 56 -22.30 21.61 9.78
CA ASP A 56 -22.60 22.54 8.68
C ASP A 56 -21.36 23.32 8.19
N LYS A 57 -20.31 23.41 9.03
CA LYS A 57 -19.02 24.04 8.67
C LYS A 57 -18.03 23.04 8.07
N LEU A 58 -18.12 21.77 8.47
CA LEU A 58 -17.21 20.70 8.06
C LEU A 58 -17.66 19.98 6.79
N VAL A 59 -18.97 19.93 6.54
CA VAL A 59 -19.56 19.30 5.36
C VAL A 59 -19.80 20.37 4.30
N ASP A 60 -19.00 20.36 3.25
CA ASP A 60 -19.24 21.19 2.08
C ASP A 60 -20.50 20.68 1.34
N PRO A 61 -21.58 21.48 1.24
CA PRO A 61 -22.84 21.06 0.62
C PRO A 61 -22.70 20.82 -0.89
N ASN A 62 -21.65 21.36 -1.53
CA ASN A 62 -21.40 21.16 -2.96
C ASN A 62 -20.46 19.99 -3.24
N ARG A 63 -19.98 19.29 -2.21
CA ARG A 63 -19.07 18.16 -2.39
C ARG A 63 -19.82 16.98 -3.02
N PRO A 64 -19.41 16.48 -4.19
CA PRO A 64 -20.02 15.29 -4.79
C PRO A 64 -19.76 14.07 -3.90
N ASP A 65 -20.75 13.16 -3.83
CA ASP A 65 -20.57 11.89 -3.12
C ASP A 65 -19.40 11.13 -3.74
N TRP A 66 -18.46 10.67 -2.92
CA TRP A 66 -17.31 9.92 -3.41
C TRP A 66 -17.72 8.68 -4.19
N ARG A 67 -18.89 8.10 -3.89
CA ARG A 67 -19.45 6.94 -4.60
C ARG A 67 -19.79 7.23 -6.06
N THR A 68 -20.18 8.46 -6.39
CA THR A 68 -20.42 8.88 -7.78
C THR A 68 -19.13 9.29 -8.49
N MET A 69 -18.07 9.60 -7.73
CA MET A 69 -16.72 9.86 -8.28
C MET A 69 -15.94 8.58 -8.61
N VAL A 70 -16.26 7.46 -7.96
CA VAL A 70 -15.72 6.16 -8.37
C VAL A 70 -16.25 5.87 -9.78
N GLN A 71 -15.35 5.90 -10.76
CA GLN A 71 -15.68 5.59 -12.14
C GLN A 71 -16.45 4.28 -12.18
N LYS A 72 -17.54 4.27 -12.96
CA LYS A 72 -18.27 3.03 -13.27
C LYS A 72 -17.23 1.96 -13.65
N PRO A 73 -17.40 0.71 -13.18
CA PRO A 73 -16.55 -0.38 -13.62
C PRO A 73 -16.39 -0.30 -15.14
N ALA A 74 -15.14 -0.38 -15.61
CA ALA A 74 -14.85 -0.32 -17.04
C ALA A 74 -15.81 -1.27 -17.77
N GLU A 75 -16.42 -0.80 -18.86
CA GLU A 75 -17.27 -1.61 -19.72
C GLU A 75 -16.60 -2.96 -19.99
N ASP A 76 -17.40 -4.02 -20.11
CA ASP A 76 -16.91 -5.37 -20.31
C ASP A 76 -15.75 -5.39 -21.31
N PRO A 77 -14.61 -6.01 -20.97
CA PRO A 77 -13.42 -5.96 -21.80
C PRO A 77 -13.78 -6.50 -23.17
N VAL A 78 -13.71 -5.62 -24.17
CA VAL A 78 -13.92 -5.97 -25.57
C VAL A 78 -13.05 -7.19 -25.87
N PRO A 79 -13.60 -8.27 -26.45
CA PRO A 79 -12.86 -9.50 -26.63
C PRO A 79 -11.58 -9.21 -27.41
N LEU A 80 -10.46 -9.78 -26.96
CA LEU A 80 -9.14 -9.53 -27.54
C LEU A 80 -9.10 -9.83 -29.05
N SER A 81 -10.03 -10.66 -29.56
CA SER A 81 -10.23 -10.92 -30.98
C SER A 81 -10.48 -9.68 -31.83
N LYS A 82 -11.03 -8.59 -31.27
CA LYS A 82 -11.19 -7.31 -31.99
C LYS A 82 -9.85 -6.66 -32.33
N TYR A 83 -8.82 -6.91 -31.51
CA TYR A 83 -7.51 -6.27 -31.65
C TYR A 83 -6.45 -7.22 -32.19
N ILE A 84 -6.56 -8.53 -31.87
CA ILE A 84 -5.60 -9.56 -32.29
C ILE A 84 -6.09 -10.24 -33.57
N HIS A 85 -5.49 -9.85 -34.69
CA HIS A 85 -5.71 -10.49 -35.99
C HIS A 85 -4.57 -11.46 -36.30
N VAL A 86 -4.82 -12.76 -36.19
CA VAL A 86 -3.83 -13.79 -36.53
C VAL A 86 -3.80 -13.96 -38.05
N GLN A 87 -2.68 -13.57 -38.67
CA GLN A 87 -2.44 -13.77 -40.09
C GLN A 87 -2.14 -15.25 -40.38
N PRO A 88 -2.49 -15.76 -41.58
CA PRO A 88 -2.20 -17.14 -41.96
C PRO A 88 -0.69 -17.40 -41.98
N SER A 89 -0.29 -18.65 -41.70
CA SER A 89 1.12 -19.03 -41.75
C SER A 89 1.67 -18.95 -43.17
N PRO A 90 2.94 -18.54 -43.36
CA PRO A 90 3.57 -18.55 -44.68
C PRO A 90 3.57 -19.97 -45.28
N GLN A 91 3.51 -20.10 -46.61
CA GLN A 91 3.62 -21.39 -47.30
C GLN A 91 4.96 -21.49 -48.05
N PRO A 92 5.57 -22.68 -48.16
CA PRO A 92 5.04 -24.00 -47.80
C PRO A 92 5.25 -24.40 -46.34
N PHE A 93 4.26 -25.10 -45.77
CA PHE A 93 4.34 -25.62 -44.41
C PHE A 93 5.20 -26.89 -44.35
N PRO A 94 6.12 -27.02 -43.38
CA PRO A 94 6.99 -28.19 -43.29
C PRO A 94 6.21 -29.45 -42.89
N LYS A 95 6.61 -30.61 -43.46
CA LYS A 95 5.95 -31.91 -43.21
C LYS A 95 6.22 -32.49 -41.82
N THR A 96 7.31 -32.07 -41.17
CA THR A 96 7.76 -32.60 -39.88
C THR A 96 7.76 -31.52 -38.81
N THR A 97 7.43 -31.90 -37.57
CA THR A 97 7.40 -30.99 -36.43
C THR A 97 8.78 -30.39 -36.12
N ALA A 98 9.85 -31.18 -36.30
CA ALA A 98 11.22 -30.69 -36.20
C ALA A 98 11.53 -29.62 -37.27
N GLY A 99 11.00 -29.80 -38.49
CA GLY A 99 11.09 -28.80 -39.57
C GLY A 99 10.33 -27.51 -39.25
N MET A 100 9.24 -27.57 -38.48
CA MET A 100 8.49 -26.38 -38.07
C MET A 100 9.32 -25.41 -37.22
N ILE A 101 10.15 -25.92 -36.32
CA ILE A 101 10.99 -25.09 -35.44
C ILE A 101 12.05 -24.36 -36.26
N GLY A 102 12.80 -25.10 -37.09
CA GLY A 102 13.81 -24.52 -37.97
C GLY A 102 13.22 -23.52 -38.95
N TRP A 103 12.08 -23.85 -39.56
CA TRP A 103 11.39 -22.98 -40.50
C TRP A 103 10.92 -21.65 -39.87
N ARG A 104 10.42 -21.68 -38.62
CA ARG A 104 10.05 -20.45 -37.89
C ARG A 104 11.26 -19.61 -37.49
N ALA A 105 12.37 -20.26 -37.10
CA ALA A 105 13.58 -19.58 -36.67
C ALA A 105 14.39 -18.95 -37.81
N VAL A 106 14.25 -19.45 -39.04
CA VAL A 106 14.94 -18.92 -40.22
C VAL A 106 14.37 -17.58 -40.69
N ASP A 107 13.07 -17.32 -40.48
CA ASP A 107 12.45 -16.06 -40.89
C ASP A 107 12.86 -14.92 -39.94
N PRO A 108 13.58 -13.87 -40.42
CA PRO A 108 13.97 -12.73 -39.60
C PRO A 108 12.79 -11.98 -38.96
N ARG A 109 11.57 -12.16 -39.48
CA ARG A 109 10.36 -11.56 -38.92
C ARG A 109 9.97 -12.15 -37.57
N ASN A 110 10.34 -13.40 -37.33
CA ASN A 110 10.02 -14.15 -36.11
C ASN A 110 11.12 -14.08 -35.05
N TRP A 111 12.22 -13.37 -35.32
CA TRP A 111 13.31 -13.24 -34.37
C TRP A 111 12.87 -12.42 -33.15
N PRO A 112 13.02 -12.96 -31.92
CA PRO A 112 12.65 -12.24 -30.70
C PRO A 112 13.47 -10.95 -30.53
N ASP A 113 14.71 -10.93 -31.03
CA ASP A 113 15.61 -9.77 -30.96
C ASP A 113 15.21 -8.61 -31.88
N ARG A 114 14.22 -8.80 -32.76
CA ARG A 114 13.75 -7.77 -33.69
C ARG A 114 13.20 -6.54 -32.96
N TYR A 115 12.62 -6.74 -31.78
CA TYR A 115 12.09 -5.67 -30.92
C TYR A 115 13.05 -5.32 -29.76
N GLY A 116 14.24 -5.93 -29.72
CA GLY A 116 15.22 -5.77 -28.65
C GLY A 116 16.13 -4.54 -28.77
N ARG A 117 15.80 -3.52 -29.57
CA ARG A 117 16.62 -2.30 -29.63
C ARG A 117 16.30 -1.38 -28.47
N TYR A 118 17.31 -1.18 -27.62
CA TYR A 118 17.62 0.03 -26.83
C TYR A 118 16.38 0.87 -26.49
N TYR A 119 15.64 0.46 -25.46
CA TYR A 119 14.85 1.44 -24.74
C TYR A 119 15.87 2.37 -24.08
N PRO A 120 15.89 3.69 -24.37
CA PRO A 120 16.64 4.60 -23.52
C PRO A 120 16.14 4.36 -22.09
N GLY A 121 17.06 4.19 -21.12
CA GLY A 121 16.68 3.92 -19.74
C GLY A 121 15.57 4.87 -19.28
N ARG A 122 14.65 4.38 -18.42
CA ARG A 122 13.51 5.17 -17.90
C ARG A 122 13.97 6.59 -17.59
N ASP A 123 13.26 7.57 -18.15
CA ASP A 123 13.50 8.98 -17.83
C ASP A 123 13.45 9.20 -16.32
N ASP A 124 14.41 9.98 -15.83
CA ASP A 124 14.52 10.41 -14.44
C ASP A 124 13.19 11.03 -13.96
N ILE A 125 12.78 10.74 -12.72
CA ILE A 125 11.55 11.26 -12.09
C ILE A 125 11.47 12.78 -12.21
N VAL A 126 12.63 13.45 -12.12
CA VAL A 126 12.71 14.91 -12.25
C VAL A 126 12.24 15.38 -13.64
N LYS A 127 12.61 14.66 -14.70
CA LYS A 127 12.12 14.95 -16.06
C LYS A 127 10.64 14.60 -16.22
N GLN A 128 10.20 13.46 -15.67
CA GLN A 128 8.82 13.01 -15.77
C GLN A 128 7.84 13.97 -15.09
N LEU A 129 8.24 14.54 -13.94
CA LEU A 129 7.44 15.47 -13.16
C LEU A 129 7.73 16.95 -13.49
N ASN A 130 8.62 17.20 -14.45
CA ASN A 130 9.07 18.53 -14.88
C ASN A 130 9.54 19.40 -13.70
N TRP A 131 10.24 18.79 -12.75
CA TRP A 131 10.75 19.49 -11.57
C TRP A 131 12.02 20.27 -11.91
N PRO A 132 12.23 21.45 -11.28
CA PRO A 132 13.51 22.12 -11.38
C PRO A 132 14.58 21.19 -10.81
N ARG A 133 15.67 20.97 -11.55
CA ARG A 133 16.86 20.33 -10.98
C ARG A 133 17.44 21.30 -9.97
N ASP A 134 17.71 20.82 -8.75
CA ASP A 134 18.36 21.65 -7.74
C ASP A 134 19.61 22.28 -8.34
N VAL A 135 19.61 23.61 -8.35
CA VAL A 135 20.74 24.42 -8.80
C VAL A 135 21.84 24.17 -7.77
N PRO A 136 23.04 23.69 -8.16
CA PRO A 136 24.13 23.56 -7.22
C PRO A 136 24.48 24.96 -6.72
N MET A 137 24.37 25.14 -5.40
CA MET A 137 25.01 26.25 -4.69
C MET A 137 26.52 26.12 -4.80
#